data_AF-A0A6J4IJQ0-F1
#
_entry.id   AF-A0A6J4IJQ0-F1
#
_cell.length_a   1.000
_cell.length_b   1.000
_cell.length_c   1.000
_cell.angle_alpha   90.00
_cell.angle_beta   90.00
_cell.angle_gamma   90.00
#
_symmetry.space_group_name_H-M   'P 1'
#
loop_
_entity.id
_entity.type
_entity.pdbx_description
1 polymer ?
#
loop_
_entity_poly.entity_id
_entity_poly.type
_entity_poly.pdbx_seq_one_letter_code
_entity_poly.pdbx_strand_id
1 'polypeptide(L)' 'MWIMVSGPYSSGGADAAQRAQNLRLMNEAAVTLFRAGHVPIIGVNMALPMIEAAGAASPLTRNS' A
#
# COMPACT_ATOMS: atom_id res chain seq x y z
N MET A 1 -2.44 14.44 14.76
CA MET A 1 -2.65 14.78 13.33
C MET A 1 -2.68 13.49 12.53
N TRP A 2 -3.57 13.41 11.55
CA TRP A 2 -3.66 12.27 10.62
C TRP A 2 -2.82 12.60 9.39
N ILE A 3 -1.91 11.71 8.99
CA ILE A 3 -1.03 11.91 7.84
C ILE A 3 -1.20 10.76 6.85
N MET A 4 -1.53 11.10 5.60
CA MET A 4 -1.58 10.14 4.50
C MET A 4 -0.17 9.86 3.99
N VAL A 5 0.24 8.59 4.01
CA VAL A 5 1.45 8.09 3.37
C VAL A 5 1.06 7.46 2.04
N SER A 6 1.52 8.07 0.95
CA SER A 6 1.32 7.61 -0.41
C SER A 6 2.66 7.35 -1.09
N GLY A 7 2.71 6.33 -1.95
CA GLY A 7 3.87 6.00 -2.76
C GLY A 7 3.50 5.11 -3.94
N PRO A 8 4.41 4.90 -4.90
CA PRO A 8 4.17 4.04 -6.05
C PRO A 8 3.94 2.61 -5.58
N TYR A 9 2.69 2.14 -5.54
CA TYR A 9 2.42 0.74 -5.24
C TYR A 9 2.50 -0.11 -6.50
N SER A 10 1.68 0.18 -7.51
CA SER A 10 1.64 -0.56 -8.78
C SER A 10 1.92 0.30 -10.03
N SER A 11 2.47 1.50 -9.87
CA SER A 11 2.74 2.38 -11.01
C SER A 11 3.75 1.73 -11.97
N GLY A 12 3.39 1.61 -13.24
CA GLY A 12 4.31 1.20 -14.31
C GLY A 12 4.55 -0.31 -14.47
N GLY A 13 3.62 -1.18 -14.05
CA GLY A 13 3.77 -2.64 -14.24
C GLY A 13 4.69 -3.32 -13.22
N ALA A 14 4.83 -2.72 -12.02
CA ALA A 14 5.63 -3.26 -10.93
C ALA A 14 5.26 -4.72 -10.62
N ASP A 15 6.28 -5.58 -10.55
CA ASP A 15 6.14 -6.98 -10.13
C ASP A 15 5.84 -7.09 -8.62
N ALA A 16 5.55 -8.31 -8.16
CA ALA A 16 5.20 -8.55 -6.75
C ALA A 16 6.34 -8.16 -5.78
N ALA A 17 7.60 -8.32 -6.17
CA ALA A 17 8.75 -7.99 -5.34
C ALA A 17 8.89 -6.47 -5.18
N GLN A 18 8.73 -5.72 -6.26
CA GLN A 18 8.75 -4.26 -6.27
C GLN A 18 7.60 -3.69 -5.44
N ARG A 19 6.39 -4.27 -5.53
CA ARG A 19 5.25 -3.88 -4.67
C ARG A 19 5.56 -4.08 -3.19
N ALA A 20 6.13 -5.23 -2.84
CA ALA A 20 6.51 -5.52 -1.46
C ALA A 20 7.60 -4.57 -0.94
N GLN A 21 8.58 -4.23 -1.79
CA GLN A 21 9.62 -3.26 -1.44
C GLN A 21 9.02 -1.86 -1.21
N ASN A 22 8.14 -1.41 -2.09
CA ASN A 22 7.51 -0.09 -1.96
C ASN A 22 6.62 -0.02 -0.71
N LEU A 23 5.91 -1.11 -0.38
CA LEU A 23 5.14 -1.20 0.86
C LEU A 23 6.03 -1.15 2.10
N ARG A 24 7.19 -1.82 2.09
CA ARG A 24 8.19 -1.72 3.18
C ARG A 24 8.64 -0.28 3.41
N LEU A 25 9.00 0.44 2.35
CA LEU A 25 9.41 1.84 2.46
C LEU A 25 8.30 2.73 3.01
N MET A 26 7.04 2.52 2.58
CA MET A 26 5.89 3.24 3.15
C MET A 26 5.68 2.93 4.63
N ASN A 27 5.89 1.69 5.07
CA ASN A 27 5.81 1.30 6.47
C ASN A 27 6.91 1.97 7.32
N GLU A 28 8.14 2.05 6.83
CA GLU A 28 9.25 2.73 7.52
C GLU A 28 8.95 4.24 7.72
N ALA A 29 8.41 4.89 6.68
CA ALA A 29 7.94 6.27 6.78
C ALA A 29 6.81 6.41 7.81
N ALA A 30 5.84 5.49 7.82
CA ALA A 30 4.76 5.47 8.79
C ALA A 30 5.27 5.31 10.24
N VAL A 31 6.26 4.44 10.48
CA VAL A 31 6.89 4.30 11.81
C VAL A 31 7.53 5.61 12.26
N THR A 32 8.19 6.33 11.34
CA THR A 32 8.79 7.64 11.64
C THR A 32 7.74 8.66 12.06
N LEU A 33 6.63 8.75 11.31
CA LEU A 33 5.51 9.64 11.64
C LEU A 33 4.84 9.26 12.96
N PHE A 34 4.67 7.97 13.21
CA PHE A 34 4.11 7.47 14.47
C PHE A 34 4.97 7.88 15.66
N ARG A 35 6.30 7.72 15.57
CA ARG A 35 7.26 8.17 16.60
C ARG A 35 7.23 9.68 16.82
N ALA A 36 6.86 10.46 15.81
CA ALA A 36 6.66 11.90 15.90
C ALA A 36 5.29 12.30 16.52
N GLY A 37 4.46 11.34 16.96
CA GLY A 37 3.15 11.60 17.57
C GLY A 37 2.02 11.81 16.55
N HIS A 38 2.19 11.35 15.31
CA HIS A 38 1.15 11.38 14.29
C HIS A 38 0.47 10.01 14.12
N VAL A 39 -0.72 10.02 13.53
CA VAL A 39 -1.44 8.81 13.13
C VAL A 39 -1.23 8.63 11.62
N PRO A 40 -0.32 7.75 11.18
CA PRO A 40 -0.07 7.52 9.76
C PRO A 40 -1.16 6.62 9.16
N ILE A 41 -1.58 6.92 7.93
CA ILE A 41 -2.49 6.08 7.14
C ILE A 41 -1.81 5.79 5.80
N ILE A 42 -1.59 4.51 5.51
CA ILE A 42 -1.02 4.07 4.23
C ILE A 42 -2.15 3.85 3.24
N GLY A 43 -2.24 4.69 2.21
CA GLY A 43 -3.39 4.72 1.29
C GLY A 43 -3.65 3.39 0.59
N VAL A 44 -2.60 2.64 0.22
CA VAL A 44 -2.79 1.36 -0.47
C VAL A 44 -3.49 0.31 0.39
N ASN A 45 -3.28 0.31 1.71
CA ASN A 45 -3.94 -0.65 2.60
C ASN A 45 -5.47 -0.45 2.61
N MET A 46 -5.93 0.77 2.31
CA MET A 46 -7.35 1.10 2.13
C MET A 46 -7.85 0.79 0.71
N ALA A 47 -7.00 1.00 -0.30
CA ALA A 47 -7.37 0.83 -1.70
C ALA A 47 -7.51 -0.65 -2.10
N LEU A 48 -6.66 -1.55 -1.60
CA LEU A 48 -6.66 -2.95 -2.03
C LEU A 48 -7.99 -3.67 -1.77
N PRO A 49 -8.59 -3.61 -0.58
CA PRO A 49 -9.89 -4.23 -0.33
C PRO A 49 -11.00 -3.64 -1.22
N MET A 50 -10.91 -2.35 -1.57
CA MET A 50 -11.89 -1.71 -2.47
C MET A 50 -11.77 -2.22 -3.91
N ILE A 51 -10.54 -2.40 -4.41
CA ILE A 51 -10.27 -2.96 -5.74
C ILE A 51 -10.79 -4.40 -5.81
N GLU A 52 -10.51 -5.20 -4.77
CA GLU A 52 -11.02 -6.57 -4.66
C GLU A 52 -12.55 -6.61 -4.64
N ALA A 53 -13.19 -5.75 -3.84
CA ALA A 53 -14.65 -5.66 -3.78
C ALA A 53 -15.29 -5.18 -5.10
N ALA A 54 -14.58 -4.35 -5.87
CA ALA A 54 -15.01 -3.88 -7.19
C ALA A 54 -14.94 -4.96 -8.29
N GLY A 55 -14.48 -6.18 -7.97
CA GLY A 55 -14.36 -7.27 -8.94
C GLY A 55 -13.21 -7.09 -9.94
N ALA A 56 -12.37 -6.06 -9.76
CA ALA A 56 -11.10 -5.97 -10.44
C ALA A 56 -10.21 -7.04 -9.82
N ALA A 57 -10.10 -8.19 -10.50
CA ALA A 57 -9.29 -9.31 -10.04
C ALA A 57 -7.96 -8.79 -9.50
N SER A 58 -7.76 -8.95 -8.19
CA SER A 58 -6.43 -8.82 -7.62
C SER A 58 -5.52 -9.71 -8.46
N PRO A 59 -4.37 -9.22 -8.98
CA PRO A 59 -3.42 -10.02 -9.77
C PRO A 59 -2.94 -11.30 -9.07
N LEU A 60 -3.35 -11.52 -7.83
CA LEU A 60 -2.98 -12.63 -6.95
C LEU A 60 -3.95 -13.83 -6.99
N THR A 61 -5.02 -13.82 -7.80
CA THR A 61 -6.04 -14.90 -7.80
C THR A 61 -6.19 -15.69 -9.11
N ARG A 62 -5.23 -15.60 -10.05
CA ARG A 62 -5.28 -16.42 -11.27
C ARG A 62 -4.47 -17.73 -11.10
N ASN A 63 -4.92 -18.63 -10.22
CA ASN A 63 -4.58 -20.06 -10.31
C ASN A 63 -5.58 -20.93 -9.51
N SER A 64 -6.56 -21.49 -10.21
CA SER A 64 -7.31 -22.69 -9.82
C SER A 64 -7.87 -23.32 -11.09
#